data_AF-A0A818JPU1-F1
#
_entry.id   AF-A0A818JPU1-F1
#
_cell.length_a   1.000
_cell.length_b   1.000
_cell.length_c   1.000
_cell.angle_alpha   90.00
_cell.angle_beta   90.00
_cell.angle_gamma   90.00
#
_symmetry.space_group_name_H-M   'P 1'
#
loop_
_entity.id
_entity.type
_entity.pdbx_description
1 polymer ?
#
loop_
_entity_poly.entity_id
_entity_poly.type
_entity_poly.pdbx_seq_one_letter_code
_entity_poly.pdbx_strand_id
1 'polypeptide(L)'
;MIDLRLNSNHHIKVNKVTCHSSIGVGIVYVSNTTEKDALLNTVQSTVLDLKKNIIISFVRQLELVSYLVFDQKKKQTEIAVEVARRWAQLSKSPQLPACEQISALFPNIFKITSRSLDELLAIRTLDIFKVNEQFANVYLRADCSFVEDLPENITTTQITTAINTHIGGQYDQQTLYVQYNKEASSAIILAANAARKWINIDYLSFNSQVFPKKSQLAFRVVVHPVSSSVPINLITQHRQFQNAVTKHTKIDEKLIIELNDKSVYDQCLTVGALRVHDCPAMTIDPFTVILNDPKNIEINADNWYEMEMLDIKRPDIKQFVVTPEHPIFKYKWNAQHWLEQFERVKGVRDQQSDRKRHLLRVTTMLNTIGVIHNKSYTVETGGNKKEIKLKFEQLKTIAYNHRSKLPLSKGMKSVLKSPYQFTTVEVVNNDCLLVYEKLAADKSRPVLLNMANATTPGGGYRQGAGAQEENLFRRSNYYLSLDAELDDTKQPERYWCTAKGEEQMLRANESMYPMDEFGAIYTSGITVFRNTEDT
;
A
#
# COMPACT_ATOMS: atom_id res chain seq x y z
N MET A 1 -32.36 -25.27 6.50
CA MET A 1 -32.26 -23.80 6.37
C MET A 1 -31.70 -23.39 5.01
N ILE A 2 -30.53 -23.91 4.59
CA ILE A 2 -29.97 -23.64 3.25
C ILE A 2 -30.89 -24.13 2.13
N ASP A 3 -31.36 -25.37 2.20
CA ASP A 3 -32.26 -25.99 1.23
C ASP A 3 -33.51 -25.12 0.97
N LEU A 4 -34.25 -24.79 2.04
CA LEU A 4 -35.41 -23.90 1.97
C LEU A 4 -35.11 -22.55 1.28
N ARG A 5 -33.96 -21.92 1.56
CA ARG A 5 -33.59 -20.62 0.98
C ARG A 5 -33.21 -20.72 -0.50
N LEU A 6 -32.47 -21.77 -0.88
CA LEU A 6 -32.09 -22.00 -2.27
C LEU A 6 -33.31 -22.32 -3.14
N ASN A 7 -34.26 -23.08 -2.58
CA ASN A 7 -35.50 -23.38 -3.26
C ASN A 7 -36.42 -22.15 -3.34
N SER A 8 -36.62 -21.41 -2.24
CA SER A 8 -37.55 -20.26 -2.21
C SER A 8 -37.08 -19.07 -3.02
N ASN A 9 -35.78 -18.76 -3.01
CA ASN A 9 -35.26 -17.52 -3.59
C ASN A 9 -34.66 -17.71 -4.99
N HIS A 10 -34.25 -18.94 -5.33
CA HIS A 10 -33.53 -19.23 -6.57
C HIS A 10 -34.10 -20.42 -7.35
N HIS A 11 -35.19 -21.05 -6.86
CA HIS A 11 -35.82 -22.23 -7.47
C HIS A 11 -34.84 -23.39 -7.72
N ILE A 12 -33.83 -23.54 -6.86
CA ILE A 12 -32.84 -24.60 -6.96
C ILE A 12 -33.30 -25.79 -6.11
N LYS A 13 -33.44 -26.97 -6.74
CA LYS A 13 -33.84 -28.19 -6.06
C LYS A 13 -32.64 -28.89 -5.40
N VAL A 14 -32.58 -28.82 -4.08
CA VAL A 14 -31.53 -29.49 -3.30
C VAL A 14 -32.02 -30.87 -2.86
N ASN A 15 -31.22 -31.90 -3.10
CA ASN A 15 -31.53 -33.28 -2.69
C ASN A 15 -31.03 -33.58 -1.28
N LYS A 16 -29.83 -33.09 -0.96
CA LYS A 16 -29.17 -33.33 0.33
C LYS A 16 -28.13 -32.25 0.59
N VAL A 17 -27.95 -31.90 1.85
CA VAL A 17 -26.82 -31.07 2.31
C VAL A 17 -26.09 -31.82 3.42
N THR A 18 -24.77 -31.95 3.31
CA THR A 18 -23.92 -32.47 4.40
C THR A 18 -22.98 -31.38 4.86
N CYS A 19 -22.97 -31.08 6.15
CA CYS A 19 -22.14 -30.03 6.73
C CYS A 19 -21.04 -30.63 7.62
N HIS A 20 -19.83 -30.11 7.47
CA HIS A 20 -18.65 -30.42 8.27
C HIS A 20 -18.16 -29.12 8.91
N SER A 21 -18.79 -28.73 10.01
CA SER A 21 -18.55 -27.45 10.70
C SER A 21 -17.11 -27.31 11.21
N SER A 22 -16.49 -28.42 11.64
CA SER A 22 -15.11 -28.43 12.16
C SER A 22 -14.05 -28.01 11.15
N ILE A 23 -14.37 -27.99 9.86
CA ILE A 23 -13.49 -27.53 8.77
C ILE A 23 -14.18 -26.49 7.88
N GLY A 24 -15.36 -26.00 8.28
CA GLY A 24 -16.13 -25.00 7.54
C GLY A 24 -16.48 -25.40 6.11
N VAL A 25 -16.92 -26.66 5.88
CA VAL A 25 -17.29 -27.18 4.56
C VAL A 25 -18.74 -27.66 4.57
N GLY A 26 -19.46 -27.43 3.46
CA GLY A 26 -20.72 -28.09 3.16
C GLY A 26 -20.69 -28.70 1.76
N ILE A 27 -21.31 -29.87 1.58
CA ILE A 27 -21.55 -30.47 0.27
C ILE A 27 -23.04 -30.36 -0.01
N VAL A 28 -23.39 -29.77 -1.15
CA VAL A 28 -24.77 -29.64 -1.63
C VAL A 28 -24.94 -30.59 -2.80
N TYR A 29 -25.86 -31.54 -2.65
CA TYR A 29 -26.25 -32.47 -3.70
C TYR A 29 -27.48 -31.91 -4.41
N VAL A 30 -27.37 -31.65 -5.71
CA VAL A 30 -28.44 -31.13 -6.57
C VAL A 30 -28.87 -32.19 -7.58
N SER A 31 -30.00 -31.96 -8.24
CA SER A 31 -30.65 -32.95 -9.10
C SER A 31 -30.02 -33.07 -10.47
N ASN A 32 -29.38 -32.02 -10.98
CA ASN A 32 -28.80 -31.98 -12.32
C ASN A 32 -27.66 -30.94 -12.43
N THR A 33 -26.96 -30.96 -13.57
CA THR A 33 -25.86 -30.03 -13.87
C THR A 33 -26.34 -28.58 -13.98
N THR A 34 -27.56 -28.33 -14.46
CA THR A 34 -28.13 -26.98 -14.56
C THR A 34 -28.25 -26.31 -13.19
N GLU A 35 -28.75 -27.02 -12.18
CA GLU A 35 -28.82 -26.54 -10.80
C GLU A 35 -27.42 -26.32 -10.19
N LYS A 36 -26.47 -27.20 -10.52
CA LYS A 36 -25.07 -27.05 -10.11
C LYS A 36 -24.46 -25.78 -10.71
N ASP A 37 -24.67 -25.53 -11.99
CA ASP A 37 -24.15 -24.33 -12.66
C ASP A 37 -24.88 -23.07 -12.22
N ALA A 38 -26.16 -23.15 -11.85
CA ALA A 38 -26.89 -22.04 -11.23
C ALA A 38 -26.28 -21.65 -9.86
N LEU A 39 -25.93 -22.61 -9.01
CA LEU A 39 -25.16 -22.35 -7.78
C LEU A 39 -23.79 -21.76 -8.10
N LEU A 40 -23.14 -22.33 -9.12
CA LEU A 40 -21.86 -21.96 -9.75
C LEU A 40 -21.71 -20.48 -10.06
N ASN A 41 -22.62 -20.05 -10.94
CA ASN A 41 -22.43 -18.87 -11.76
C ASN A 41 -23.44 -17.78 -11.43
N THR A 42 -24.65 -18.16 -11.00
CA THR A 42 -25.74 -17.22 -10.73
C THR A 42 -25.85 -16.86 -9.26
N VAL A 43 -25.91 -17.87 -8.37
CA VAL A 43 -26.06 -17.63 -6.93
C VAL A 43 -24.73 -17.21 -6.33
N GLN A 44 -23.66 -18.00 -6.56
CA GLN A 44 -22.28 -17.80 -6.08
C GLN A 44 -22.11 -17.75 -4.54
N SER A 45 -22.98 -17.06 -3.83
CA SER A 45 -23.05 -17.02 -2.37
C SER A 45 -24.46 -16.73 -1.86
N THR A 46 -24.71 -17.08 -0.60
CA THR A 46 -25.97 -16.74 0.08
C THR A 46 -25.71 -16.48 1.56
N VAL A 47 -26.45 -15.52 2.13
CA VAL A 47 -26.38 -15.25 3.57
C VAL A 47 -27.17 -16.33 4.30
N LEU A 48 -26.54 -17.04 5.22
CA LEU A 48 -27.20 -18.01 6.10
C LEU A 48 -27.79 -17.32 7.34
N ASP A 49 -27.01 -16.46 7.99
CA ASP A 49 -27.40 -15.74 9.19
C ASP A 49 -26.89 -14.29 9.11
N LEU A 50 -27.80 -13.33 8.94
CA LEU A 50 -27.46 -11.90 8.89
C LEU A 50 -26.90 -11.40 10.23
N LYS A 51 -27.43 -11.86 11.37
CA LYS A 51 -27.02 -11.38 12.70
C LYS A 51 -25.61 -11.84 13.03
N LYS A 52 -25.23 -13.05 12.60
CA LYS A 52 -23.89 -13.62 12.79
C LYS A 52 -22.95 -13.36 11.61
N ASN A 53 -23.42 -12.63 10.59
CA ASN A 53 -22.70 -12.39 9.34
C ASN A 53 -22.13 -13.68 8.71
N ILE A 54 -22.92 -14.75 8.68
CA ILE A 54 -22.53 -16.04 8.10
C ILE A 54 -22.95 -16.06 6.64
N ILE A 55 -21.97 -15.98 5.74
CA ILE A 55 -22.14 -16.08 4.29
C ILE A 55 -21.58 -17.43 3.83
N ILE A 56 -22.32 -18.10 2.96
CA ILE A 56 -21.91 -19.35 2.33
C ILE A 56 -21.57 -19.05 0.88
N SER A 57 -20.40 -19.46 0.42
CA SER A 57 -20.01 -19.36 -0.99
C SER A 57 -20.00 -20.74 -1.63
N PHE A 58 -20.47 -20.83 -2.87
CA PHE A 58 -20.47 -22.04 -3.69
C PHE A 58 -19.22 -22.04 -4.57
N VAL A 59 -18.41 -23.11 -4.46
CA VAL A 59 -17.13 -23.22 -5.17
C VAL A 59 -17.05 -24.49 -5.98
N ARG A 60 -16.39 -24.43 -7.14
CA ARG A 60 -16.26 -25.57 -8.06
C ARG A 60 -15.29 -26.62 -7.52
N GLN A 61 -14.22 -26.17 -6.89
CA GLN A 61 -13.22 -27.00 -6.24
C GLN A 61 -13.02 -26.50 -4.82
N LEU A 62 -12.94 -27.45 -3.89
CA LEU A 62 -12.66 -27.15 -2.50
C LEU A 62 -11.15 -27.04 -2.31
N GLU A 63 -10.71 -26.00 -1.59
CA GLU A 63 -9.34 -25.91 -1.12
C GLU A 63 -9.08 -27.00 -0.05
N LEU A 64 -8.13 -27.89 -0.35
CA LEU A 64 -7.76 -29.04 0.48
C LEU A 64 -6.39 -28.89 1.15
N VAL A 65 -5.92 -27.65 1.29
CA VAL A 65 -4.63 -27.31 1.87
C VAL A 65 -4.75 -27.24 3.39
N SER A 66 -3.78 -27.84 4.10
CA SER A 66 -3.64 -27.77 5.55
C SER A 66 -2.19 -27.46 5.91
N TYR A 67 -1.97 -26.99 7.13
CA TYR A 67 -0.65 -26.62 7.61
C TYR A 67 -0.32 -27.35 8.91
N LEU A 68 0.95 -27.71 9.07
CA LEU A 68 1.50 -28.37 10.24
C LEU A 68 2.58 -27.49 10.84
N VAL A 69 2.48 -27.20 12.14
CA VAL A 69 3.45 -26.36 12.86
C VAL A 69 4.11 -27.19 13.95
N PHE A 70 5.40 -27.46 13.81
CA PHE A 70 6.18 -28.24 14.76
C PHE A 70 6.76 -27.38 15.90
N ASP A 71 6.80 -27.94 17.11
CA ASP A 71 7.26 -27.23 18.33
C ASP A 71 8.78 -26.99 18.38
N GLN A 72 9.59 -27.84 17.73
CA GLN A 72 11.06 -27.79 17.83
C GLN A 72 11.74 -27.28 16.55
N LYS A 73 12.57 -26.23 16.68
CA LYS A 73 13.44 -25.65 15.62
C LYS A 73 14.71 -26.49 15.33
N LYS A 74 14.66 -27.82 15.37
CA LYS A 74 15.81 -28.64 14.91
C LYS A 74 15.92 -28.57 13.38
N LYS A 75 17.10 -28.79 12.78
CA LYS A 75 17.28 -28.80 11.31
C LYS A 75 16.28 -29.78 10.66
N GLN A 76 15.22 -29.28 10.03
CA GLN A 76 14.07 -30.09 9.58
C GLN A 76 14.15 -30.53 8.10
N THR A 77 15.34 -30.56 7.50
CA THR A 77 15.47 -30.70 6.04
C THR A 77 15.24 -32.10 5.47
N GLU A 78 14.79 -33.09 6.25
CA GLU A 78 14.48 -34.45 5.75
C GLU A 78 13.10 -34.97 6.19
N ILE A 79 12.24 -34.12 6.76
CA ILE A 79 11.02 -34.56 7.45
C ILE A 79 9.76 -34.51 6.55
N ALA A 80 9.77 -33.76 5.43
CA ALA A 80 8.59 -33.59 4.58
C ALA A 80 8.02 -34.90 4.03
N VAL A 81 8.89 -35.84 3.63
CA VAL A 81 8.47 -37.18 3.16
C VAL A 81 7.83 -37.99 4.28
N GLU A 82 8.38 -37.90 5.50
CA GLU A 82 7.85 -38.61 6.65
C GLU A 82 6.52 -38.00 7.12
N VAL A 83 6.38 -36.67 7.05
CA VAL A 83 5.12 -35.96 7.27
C VAL A 83 4.07 -36.43 6.28
N ALA A 84 4.40 -36.47 4.99
CA ALA A 84 3.49 -36.97 3.96
C ALA A 84 3.10 -38.44 4.21
N ARG A 85 4.06 -39.29 4.59
CA ARG A 85 3.82 -40.72 4.89
C ARG A 85 2.89 -40.88 6.09
N ARG A 86 3.16 -40.15 7.17
CA ARG A 86 2.32 -40.19 8.38
C ARG A 86 0.92 -39.64 8.11
N TRP A 87 0.80 -38.57 7.33
CA TRP A 87 -0.50 -38.04 6.92
C TRP A 87 -1.29 -39.05 6.10
N ALA A 88 -0.67 -39.66 5.08
CA ALA A 88 -1.30 -40.69 4.26
C ALA A 88 -1.77 -41.89 5.09
N GLN A 89 -0.97 -42.31 6.07
CA GLN A 89 -1.34 -43.38 6.99
C GLN A 89 -2.59 -43.03 7.82
N LEU A 90 -2.65 -41.82 8.38
CA LEU A 90 -3.76 -41.38 9.22
C LEU A 90 -5.03 -41.10 8.40
N SER A 91 -4.88 -40.55 7.20
CA SER A 91 -5.99 -40.28 6.29
C SER A 91 -6.43 -41.49 5.47
N LYS A 92 -5.71 -42.62 5.60
CA LYS A 92 -5.88 -43.84 4.78
C LYS A 92 -5.78 -43.56 3.28
N SER A 93 -4.94 -42.61 2.90
CA SER A 93 -4.71 -42.26 1.50
C SER A 93 -3.85 -43.33 0.81
N PRO A 94 -4.21 -43.77 -0.41
CA PRO A 94 -3.46 -44.79 -1.15
C PRO A 94 -2.12 -44.29 -1.71
N GLN A 95 -1.87 -42.98 -1.74
CA GLN A 95 -0.57 -42.44 -2.15
C GLN A 95 -0.20 -41.21 -1.32
N LEU A 96 1.06 -40.81 -1.39
CA LEU A 96 1.57 -39.69 -0.58
C LEU A 96 0.97 -38.35 -1.04
N PRO A 97 0.44 -37.52 -0.12
CA PRO A 97 0.03 -36.16 -0.44
C PRO A 97 1.26 -35.29 -0.78
N ALA A 98 1.03 -34.20 -1.49
CA ALA A 98 2.07 -33.18 -1.67
C ALA A 98 2.34 -32.51 -0.33
N CYS A 99 3.59 -32.55 0.13
CA CYS A 99 4.04 -31.92 1.36
C CYS A 99 5.32 -31.12 1.11
N GLU A 100 5.32 -29.86 1.53
CA GLU A 100 6.44 -28.95 1.32
C GLU A 100 6.67 -28.07 2.56
N GLN A 101 7.94 -27.77 2.86
CA GLN A 101 8.28 -26.75 3.86
C GLN A 101 7.99 -25.37 3.27
N ILE A 102 7.25 -24.54 4.03
CA ILE A 102 6.77 -23.24 3.55
C ILE A 102 7.93 -22.32 3.15
N SER A 103 8.95 -22.21 4.00
CA SER A 103 10.07 -21.29 3.79
C SER A 103 11.26 -21.68 4.66
N ALA A 104 12.48 -21.35 4.23
CA ALA A 104 13.67 -21.39 5.07
C ALA A 104 13.56 -20.44 6.28
N LEU A 105 12.78 -19.35 6.19
CA LEU A 105 12.55 -18.41 7.30
C LEU A 105 11.62 -18.98 8.40
N PHE A 106 10.81 -19.97 8.04
CA PHE A 106 9.86 -20.64 8.93
C PHE A 106 10.00 -22.17 8.78
N PRO A 107 11.17 -22.74 9.17
CA PRO A 107 11.52 -24.10 8.83
C PRO A 107 10.68 -25.16 9.55
N ASN A 108 9.92 -24.76 10.55
CA ASN A 108 9.04 -25.61 11.35
C ASN A 108 7.61 -25.73 10.81
N ILE A 109 7.32 -25.15 9.64
CA ILE A 109 5.96 -25.09 9.09
C ILE A 109 5.90 -25.78 7.73
N PHE A 110 5.00 -26.76 7.62
CA PHE A 110 4.77 -27.52 6.39
C PHE A 110 3.37 -27.29 5.85
N LYS A 111 3.27 -27.18 4.53
CA LYS A 111 2.02 -27.25 3.78
C LYS A 111 1.77 -28.68 3.36
N ILE A 112 0.53 -29.12 3.46
CA ILE A 112 0.11 -30.43 2.96
C ILE A 112 -1.19 -30.29 2.18
N THR A 113 -1.23 -30.86 0.97
CA THR A 113 -2.41 -30.82 0.11
C THR A 113 -3.06 -32.20 0.08
N SER A 114 -4.23 -32.30 0.71
CA SER A 114 -5.03 -33.52 0.66
C SER A 114 -5.67 -33.68 -0.72
N ARG A 115 -5.93 -34.92 -1.12
CA ARG A 115 -6.41 -35.26 -2.47
C ARG A 115 -7.92 -35.35 -2.55
N SER A 116 -8.56 -35.59 -1.41
CA SER A 116 -10.01 -35.64 -1.29
C SER A 116 -10.48 -34.99 0.01
N LEU A 117 -11.77 -34.67 0.05
CA LEU A 117 -12.41 -34.24 1.29
C LEU A 117 -12.41 -35.36 2.33
N ASP A 118 -12.54 -36.62 1.92
CA ASP A 118 -12.54 -37.76 2.84
C ASP A 118 -11.22 -37.88 3.61
N GLU A 119 -10.08 -37.61 2.95
CA GLU A 119 -8.78 -37.56 3.60
C GLU A 119 -8.72 -36.50 4.70
N LEU A 120 -9.23 -35.29 4.44
CA LEU A 120 -9.32 -34.22 5.45
C LEU A 120 -10.30 -34.58 6.58
N LEU A 121 -11.40 -35.25 6.27
CA LEU A 121 -12.39 -35.64 7.26
C LEU A 121 -11.87 -36.75 8.19
N ALA A 122 -10.99 -37.63 7.70
CA ALA A 122 -10.37 -38.69 8.48
C ALA A 122 -9.44 -38.15 9.59
N ILE A 123 -8.87 -36.96 9.39
CA ILE A 123 -7.91 -36.32 10.30
C ILE A 123 -8.50 -35.16 11.10
N ARG A 124 -9.79 -34.87 10.93
CA ARG A 124 -10.45 -33.66 11.48
C ARG A 124 -10.47 -33.55 13.01
N THR A 125 -10.20 -34.65 13.70
CA THR A 125 -10.17 -34.75 15.17
C THR A 125 -8.75 -34.87 15.71
N LEU A 126 -7.73 -34.74 14.86
CA LEU A 126 -6.33 -34.77 15.28
C LEU A 126 -5.92 -33.36 15.69
N ASP A 127 -5.90 -33.11 17.00
CA ASP A 127 -5.39 -31.85 17.54
C ASP A 127 -3.85 -31.82 17.52
N ILE A 128 -3.22 -32.99 17.64
CA ILE A 128 -1.76 -33.14 17.68
C ILE A 128 -1.32 -34.21 16.68
N PHE A 129 -0.40 -33.84 15.79
CA PHE A 129 0.22 -34.71 14.81
C PHE A 129 1.64 -35.09 15.26
N LYS A 130 1.93 -36.39 15.34
CA LYS A 130 3.23 -36.89 15.80
C LYS A 130 4.02 -37.53 14.66
N VAL A 131 5.26 -37.09 14.47
CA VAL A 131 6.27 -37.67 13.56
C VAL A 131 7.63 -37.70 14.27
N ASN A 132 8.28 -38.86 14.32
CA ASN A 132 9.66 -39.03 14.86
C ASN A 132 9.88 -38.32 16.21
N GLU A 133 8.99 -38.56 17.18
CA GLU A 133 9.01 -37.92 18.52
C GLU A 133 8.79 -36.40 18.55
N GLN A 134 8.49 -35.78 17.42
CA GLN A 134 8.08 -34.39 17.34
C GLN A 134 6.56 -34.28 17.24
N PHE A 135 6.03 -33.23 17.87
CA PHE A 135 4.62 -32.90 17.84
C PHE A 135 4.42 -31.66 16.97
N ALA A 136 3.31 -31.66 16.23
CA ALA A 136 2.86 -30.55 15.43
C ALA A 136 1.38 -30.27 15.65
N ASN A 137 1.04 -28.99 15.70
CA ASN A 137 -0.33 -28.53 15.66
C ASN A 137 -0.84 -28.58 14.22
N VAL A 138 -2.11 -28.98 14.05
CA VAL A 138 -2.75 -29.16 12.74
C VAL A 138 -3.73 -28.03 12.46
N TYR A 139 -3.51 -27.30 11.36
CA TYR A 139 -4.38 -26.22 10.89
C TYR A 139 -5.06 -26.63 9.59
N LEU A 140 -6.24 -27.23 9.70
CA LEU A 140 -7.00 -27.71 8.55
C LEU A 140 -7.65 -26.55 7.79
N ARG A 141 -7.50 -26.53 6.46
CA ARG A 141 -8.08 -25.48 5.59
C ARG A 141 -7.79 -24.06 6.05
N ALA A 142 -6.58 -23.81 6.57
CA ALA A 142 -6.19 -22.51 7.05
C ALA A 142 -5.74 -21.59 5.90
N ASP A 143 -5.97 -20.29 6.07
CA ASP A 143 -5.30 -19.25 5.26
C ASP A 143 -3.86 -19.13 5.76
N CYS A 144 -2.89 -19.12 4.84
CA CYS A 144 -1.49 -18.84 5.15
C CYS A 144 -1.10 -17.54 4.48
N SER A 145 -0.56 -16.62 5.28
CA SER A 145 -0.18 -15.30 4.80
C SER A 145 1.04 -14.78 5.54
N PHE A 146 1.65 -13.77 4.95
CA PHE A 146 2.88 -13.18 5.43
C PHE A 146 2.70 -11.68 5.58
N VAL A 147 3.41 -11.11 6.55
CA VAL A 147 3.58 -9.67 6.71
C VAL A 147 5.07 -9.43 6.86
N GLU A 148 5.64 -8.64 5.95
CA GLU A 148 7.07 -8.37 5.87
C GLU A 148 7.36 -6.93 6.32
N ASP A 149 8.66 -6.62 6.48
CA ASP A 149 9.17 -5.29 6.82
C ASP A 149 8.65 -4.75 8.17
N LEU A 150 8.34 -5.65 9.12
CA LEU A 150 7.82 -5.33 10.44
C LEU A 150 8.85 -4.60 11.32
N PRO A 151 8.42 -3.72 12.25
CA PRO A 151 9.33 -2.98 13.13
C PRO A 151 10.11 -3.90 14.08
N GLU A 152 11.39 -3.61 14.33
CA GLU A 152 12.26 -4.44 15.19
C GLU A 152 11.72 -4.66 16.62
N ASN A 153 10.99 -3.68 17.16
CA ASN A 153 10.46 -3.71 18.53
C ASN A 153 9.09 -4.38 18.66
N ILE A 154 8.54 -4.92 17.58
CA ILE A 154 7.24 -5.58 17.62
C ILE A 154 7.34 -6.98 18.25
N THR A 155 6.29 -7.36 18.96
CA THR A 155 6.15 -8.69 19.58
C THR A 155 5.09 -9.50 18.86
N THR A 156 5.21 -10.84 18.90
CA THR A 156 4.16 -11.75 18.42
C THR A 156 2.81 -11.42 19.04
N THR A 157 2.76 -11.07 20.33
CA THR A 157 1.52 -10.69 21.01
C THR A 157 0.89 -9.42 20.43
N GLN A 158 1.68 -8.40 20.12
CA GLN A 158 1.18 -7.21 19.42
C GLN A 158 0.63 -7.58 18.05
N ILE A 159 1.32 -8.45 17.30
CA ILE A 159 0.88 -8.92 15.98
C ILE A 159 -0.47 -9.64 16.08
N THR A 160 -0.57 -10.63 16.97
CA THR A 160 -1.81 -11.35 17.24
C THR A 160 -2.94 -10.41 17.67
N THR A 161 -2.63 -9.41 18.50
CA THR A 161 -3.63 -8.43 18.96
C THR A 161 -4.15 -7.59 17.79
N ALA A 162 -3.27 -7.08 16.93
CA ALA A 162 -3.67 -6.33 15.75
C ALA A 162 -4.51 -7.18 14.79
N ILE A 163 -4.17 -8.46 14.59
CA ILE A 163 -4.99 -9.38 13.78
C ILE A 163 -6.39 -9.50 14.40
N ASN A 164 -6.46 -9.84 15.68
CA ASN A 164 -7.72 -9.98 16.44
C ASN A 164 -8.61 -8.73 16.35
N THR A 165 -8.02 -7.54 16.36
CA THR A 165 -8.74 -6.27 16.14
C THR A 165 -9.35 -6.19 14.74
N HIS A 166 -8.62 -6.57 13.69
CA HIS A 166 -9.13 -6.53 12.31
C HIS A 166 -10.27 -7.53 12.07
N ILE A 167 -10.16 -8.75 12.60
CA ILE A 167 -11.15 -9.82 12.33
C ILE A 167 -12.28 -9.89 13.37
N GLY A 168 -12.22 -9.07 14.42
CA GLY A 168 -13.28 -8.91 15.41
C GLY A 168 -13.47 -10.13 16.30
N GLY A 169 -12.45 -10.48 17.09
CA GLY A 169 -12.51 -11.57 18.08
C GLY A 169 -11.13 -11.93 18.63
N GLN A 170 -11.09 -12.59 19.79
CA GLN A 170 -9.87 -13.23 20.29
C GLN A 170 -9.93 -14.73 19.98
N TYR A 171 -8.83 -15.26 19.46
CA TYR A 171 -8.71 -16.65 19.04
C TYR A 171 -7.56 -17.33 19.76
N ASP A 172 -7.73 -18.62 20.05
CA ASP A 172 -6.68 -19.47 20.60
C ASP A 172 -5.63 -19.85 19.53
N GLN A 173 -4.54 -20.48 19.99
CA GLN A 173 -3.44 -20.91 19.12
C GLN A 173 -3.84 -22.02 18.14
N GLN A 174 -4.95 -22.74 18.35
CA GLN A 174 -5.43 -23.77 17.42
C GLN A 174 -6.20 -23.14 16.25
N THR A 175 -6.76 -21.95 16.47
CA THR A 175 -7.55 -21.22 15.47
C THR A 175 -6.72 -20.16 14.75
N LEU A 176 -5.81 -19.48 15.45
CA LEU A 176 -4.93 -18.45 14.92
C LEU A 176 -3.50 -18.68 15.41
N TYR A 177 -2.60 -18.98 14.48
CA TYR A 177 -1.17 -19.10 14.76
C TYR A 177 -0.40 -17.95 14.14
N VAL A 178 0.49 -17.37 14.93
CA VAL A 178 1.38 -16.28 14.50
C VAL A 178 2.79 -16.64 14.93
N GLN A 179 3.72 -16.69 13.99
CA GLN A 179 5.14 -16.82 14.27
C GLN A 179 5.87 -15.63 13.65
N TYR A 180 6.55 -14.86 14.51
CA TYR A 180 7.37 -13.73 14.11
C TYR A 180 8.85 -14.14 14.07
N ASN A 181 9.49 -13.93 12.91
CA ASN A 181 10.92 -14.02 12.75
C ASN A 181 11.51 -12.60 12.85
N LYS A 182 12.07 -12.27 14.01
CA LYS A 182 12.64 -10.95 14.31
C LYS A 182 13.82 -10.60 13.41
N GLU A 183 14.66 -11.58 13.07
CA GLU A 183 15.84 -11.35 12.22
C GLU A 183 15.40 -10.94 10.81
N ALA A 184 14.37 -11.61 10.27
CA ALA A 184 13.85 -11.33 8.94
C ALA A 184 12.77 -10.23 8.90
N SER A 185 12.47 -9.58 10.03
CA SER A 185 11.35 -8.61 10.15
C SER A 185 10.05 -9.11 9.51
N SER A 186 9.78 -10.41 9.62
CA SER A 186 8.70 -11.07 8.88
C SER A 186 7.88 -11.96 9.79
N ALA A 187 6.56 -11.92 9.63
CA ALA A 187 5.64 -12.81 10.34
C ALA A 187 4.89 -13.70 9.36
N ILE A 188 4.65 -14.95 9.77
CA ILE A 188 3.71 -15.86 9.14
C ILE A 188 2.46 -15.98 10.02
N ILE A 189 1.29 -15.96 9.37
CA ILE A 189 -0.02 -16.06 9.99
C ILE A 189 -0.75 -17.25 9.37
N LEU A 190 -1.16 -18.19 10.22
CA LEU A 190 -2.07 -19.28 9.85
C LEU A 190 -3.42 -19.04 10.53
N ALA A 191 -4.46 -18.81 9.73
CA ALA A 191 -5.81 -18.54 10.23
C ALA A 191 -6.76 -19.67 9.82
N ALA A 192 -7.21 -20.47 10.79
CA ALA A 192 -8.15 -21.57 10.60
C ALA A 192 -9.54 -21.21 11.12
N ASN A 193 -10.54 -22.03 10.77
CA ASN A 193 -11.92 -21.93 11.29
C ASN A 193 -12.47 -20.49 11.33
N ALA A 194 -12.87 -20.01 12.50
CA ALA A 194 -13.47 -18.69 12.67
C ALA A 194 -12.48 -17.53 12.44
N ALA A 195 -11.17 -17.77 12.54
CA ALA A 195 -10.15 -16.78 12.22
C ALA A 195 -9.94 -16.60 10.71
N ARG A 196 -10.49 -17.48 9.85
CA ARG A 196 -10.41 -17.33 8.37
C ARG A 196 -11.04 -16.06 7.83
N LYS A 197 -11.77 -15.29 8.65
CA LYS A 197 -12.12 -13.89 8.33
C LYS A 197 -10.90 -13.07 7.90
N TRP A 198 -9.71 -13.44 8.38
CA TRP A 198 -8.42 -12.89 7.99
C TRP A 198 -8.16 -12.91 6.49
N ILE A 199 -8.77 -13.84 5.74
CA ILE A 199 -8.63 -13.91 4.28
C ILE A 199 -9.08 -12.62 3.60
N ASN A 200 -10.03 -11.89 4.20
CA ASN A 200 -10.63 -10.67 3.67
C ASN A 200 -9.90 -9.39 4.13
N ILE A 201 -8.79 -9.52 4.87
CA ILE A 201 -8.01 -8.40 5.38
C ILE A 201 -6.73 -8.26 4.56
N ASP A 202 -6.54 -7.13 3.89
CA ASP A 202 -5.40 -6.96 2.98
C ASP A 202 -4.11 -6.49 3.66
N TYR A 203 -4.16 -6.11 4.94
CA TYR A 203 -3.02 -5.54 5.65
C TYR A 203 -3.14 -5.68 7.17
N LEU A 204 -2.02 -5.47 7.86
CA LEU A 204 -1.94 -5.34 9.30
C LEU A 204 -1.50 -3.91 9.66
N SER A 205 -1.99 -3.34 10.75
CA SER A 205 -1.60 -1.97 11.13
C SER A 205 -1.11 -1.87 12.57
N PHE A 206 0.01 -1.17 12.79
CA PHE A 206 0.57 -0.86 14.11
C PHE A 206 0.97 0.61 14.18
N ASN A 207 0.59 1.32 15.24
CA ASN A 207 1.02 2.71 15.48
C ASN A 207 0.90 3.61 14.22
N SER A 208 -0.23 3.50 13.50
CA SER A 208 -0.50 4.22 12.24
C SER A 208 0.39 3.85 11.04
N GLN A 209 1.16 2.76 11.12
CA GLN A 209 1.85 2.13 9.99
C GLN A 209 1.07 0.91 9.50
N VAL A 210 0.99 0.74 8.18
CA VAL A 210 0.28 -0.36 7.53
C VAL A 210 1.29 -1.28 6.84
N PHE A 211 1.13 -2.58 7.05
CA PHE A 211 1.99 -3.64 6.53
C PHE A 211 1.14 -4.58 5.67
N PRO A 212 1.34 -4.62 4.35
CA PRO A 212 0.51 -5.44 3.45
C PRO A 212 0.56 -6.93 3.81
N LYS A 213 -0.61 -7.58 3.75
CA LYS A 213 -0.73 -9.04 3.81
C LYS A 213 -0.34 -9.60 2.44
N LYS A 214 0.62 -10.53 2.42
CA LYS A 214 1.09 -11.21 1.22
C LYS A 214 0.71 -12.69 1.27
N SER A 215 0.42 -13.27 0.11
CA SER A 215 0.17 -14.72 -0.02
C SER A 215 1.46 -15.55 -0.09
N GLN A 216 2.59 -14.91 -0.36
CA GLN A 216 3.92 -15.49 -0.41
C GLN A 216 4.96 -14.49 0.10
N LEU A 217 6.08 -14.98 0.63
CA LEU A 217 7.23 -14.15 1.00
C LEU A 217 7.91 -13.58 -0.26
N ALA A 218 8.50 -12.40 -0.12
CA ALA A 218 9.46 -11.92 -1.10
C ALA A 218 10.77 -12.69 -0.92
N PHE A 219 11.24 -13.39 -1.96
CA PHE A 219 12.49 -14.13 -1.90
C PHE A 219 13.67 -13.19 -2.11
N ARG A 220 14.04 -12.46 -1.05
CA ARG A 220 15.11 -11.45 -1.10
C ARG A 220 16.38 -11.95 -0.42
N VAL A 221 17.50 -11.83 -1.13
CA VAL A 221 18.84 -12.06 -0.58
C VAL A 221 19.65 -10.78 -0.61
N VAL A 222 20.62 -10.66 0.28
CA VAL A 222 21.63 -9.61 0.26
C VAL A 222 22.99 -10.22 -0.04
N VAL A 223 23.63 -9.71 -1.09
CA VAL A 223 24.99 -10.06 -1.48
C VAL A 223 25.94 -8.98 -0.97
N HIS A 224 26.96 -9.33 -0.19
CA HIS A 224 27.91 -8.36 0.39
C HIS A 224 29.26 -8.99 0.77
N PRO A 225 30.39 -8.25 0.74
CA PRO A 225 30.52 -6.89 0.24
C PRO A 225 30.59 -6.85 -1.30
N VAL A 226 29.90 -5.89 -1.92
CA VAL A 226 29.89 -5.64 -3.37
C VAL A 226 30.59 -4.32 -3.68
N SER A 227 31.87 -4.42 -4.05
CA SER A 227 32.69 -3.25 -4.43
C SER A 227 32.03 -2.42 -5.53
N SER A 228 32.26 -1.10 -5.53
CA SER A 228 31.83 -0.17 -6.59
C SER A 228 32.39 -0.54 -7.97
N SER A 229 33.53 -1.24 -8.01
CA SER A 229 34.20 -1.66 -9.24
C SER A 229 33.57 -2.88 -9.93
N VAL A 230 32.69 -3.63 -9.24
CA VAL A 230 32.08 -4.85 -9.79
C VAL A 230 30.78 -4.50 -10.52
N PRO A 231 30.68 -4.79 -11.84
CA PRO A 231 29.43 -4.64 -12.58
C PRO A 231 28.31 -5.51 -12.00
N ILE A 232 27.17 -4.89 -11.69
CA ILE A 232 26.03 -5.56 -11.04
C ILE A 232 25.47 -6.70 -11.90
N ASN A 233 25.47 -6.54 -13.23
CA ASN A 233 25.03 -7.57 -14.17
C ASN A 233 25.82 -8.89 -14.06
N LEU A 234 27.12 -8.84 -13.73
CA LEU A 234 27.91 -10.06 -13.52
C LEU A 234 27.45 -10.84 -12.28
N ILE A 235 26.88 -10.14 -11.29
CA ILE A 235 26.28 -10.76 -10.10
C ILE A 235 24.88 -11.25 -10.43
N THR A 236 24.00 -10.42 -10.99
CA THR A 236 22.59 -10.76 -11.19
C THR A 236 22.37 -11.84 -12.27
N GLN A 237 23.27 -11.96 -13.24
CA GLN A 237 23.27 -13.02 -14.25
C GLN A 237 24.10 -14.24 -13.85
N HIS A 238 24.65 -14.26 -12.63
CA HIS A 238 25.47 -15.37 -12.18
C HIS A 238 24.64 -16.67 -12.14
N ARG A 239 25.26 -17.79 -12.53
CA ARG A 239 24.64 -19.13 -12.59
C ARG A 239 23.91 -19.55 -11.31
N GLN A 240 24.36 -19.03 -10.16
CA GLN A 240 23.76 -19.29 -8.85
C GLN A 240 22.30 -18.85 -8.77
N PHE A 241 21.92 -17.82 -9.52
CA PHE A 241 20.56 -17.27 -9.52
C PHE A 241 19.68 -17.85 -10.63
N GLN A 242 20.18 -18.70 -11.53
CA GLN A 242 19.40 -19.41 -12.56
C GLN A 242 18.37 -18.55 -13.32
N ASN A 243 18.67 -17.28 -13.62
CA ASN A 243 17.76 -16.29 -14.22
C ASN A 243 16.49 -15.96 -13.40
N ALA A 244 16.47 -16.31 -12.11
CA ALA A 244 15.36 -16.02 -11.20
C ALA A 244 15.37 -14.59 -10.65
N VAL A 245 16.41 -13.79 -10.92
CA VAL A 245 16.49 -12.38 -10.48
C VAL A 245 15.42 -11.57 -11.19
N THR A 246 14.48 -11.03 -10.42
CA THR A 246 13.43 -10.14 -10.93
C THR A 246 13.70 -8.68 -10.64
N LYS A 247 14.30 -8.37 -9.49
CA LYS A 247 14.65 -7.01 -9.06
C LYS A 247 15.98 -7.03 -8.33
N HIS A 248 16.71 -5.92 -8.36
CA HIS A 248 17.90 -5.75 -7.55
C HIS A 248 18.12 -4.27 -7.20
N THR A 249 18.73 -4.02 -6.05
CA THR A 249 19.05 -2.67 -5.58
C THR A 249 20.38 -2.69 -4.86
N LYS A 250 21.32 -1.82 -5.24
CA LYS A 250 22.59 -1.67 -4.54
C LYS A 250 22.52 -0.52 -3.54
N ILE A 251 22.90 -0.78 -2.29
CA ILE A 251 23.03 0.22 -1.24
C ILE A 251 24.40 0.02 -0.58
N ASP A 252 25.29 1.02 -0.72
CA ASP A 252 26.68 0.93 -0.31
C ASP A 252 27.38 -0.33 -0.86
N GLU A 253 27.94 -1.17 0.02
CA GLU A 253 28.56 -2.45 -0.33
C GLU A 253 27.57 -3.63 -0.30
N LYS A 254 26.26 -3.38 -0.27
CA LYS A 254 25.23 -4.42 -0.23
C LYS A 254 24.42 -4.40 -1.52
N LEU A 255 24.25 -5.55 -2.15
CA LEU A 255 23.35 -5.73 -3.28
C LEU A 255 22.16 -6.59 -2.85
N ILE A 256 20.98 -5.99 -2.79
CA ILE A 256 19.72 -6.67 -2.50
C ILE A 256 19.21 -7.25 -3.83
N ILE A 257 18.82 -8.52 -3.84
CA ILE A 257 18.32 -9.23 -5.01
C ILE A 257 16.99 -9.89 -4.64
N GLU A 258 15.95 -9.61 -5.42
CA GLU A 258 14.66 -10.30 -5.33
C GLU A 258 14.60 -11.40 -6.39
N LEU A 259 14.14 -12.58 -5.96
CA LEU A 259 14.01 -13.79 -6.76
C LEU A 259 12.52 -14.15 -6.94
N ASN A 260 12.16 -14.70 -8.10
CA ASN A 260 10.81 -15.26 -8.32
C ASN A 260 10.70 -16.77 -8.06
N ASP A 261 11.82 -17.44 -7.76
CA ASP A 261 11.88 -18.88 -7.58
C ASP A 261 12.35 -19.25 -6.18
N LYS A 262 11.51 -19.99 -5.45
CA LYS A 262 11.77 -20.46 -4.08
C LYS A 262 12.95 -21.43 -4.02
N SER A 263 13.06 -22.34 -4.98
CA SER A 263 14.14 -23.32 -5.04
C SER A 263 15.49 -22.64 -5.24
N VAL A 264 15.53 -21.61 -6.09
CA VAL A 264 16.74 -20.79 -6.29
C VAL A 264 17.09 -20.01 -5.04
N TYR A 265 16.10 -19.41 -4.37
CA TYR A 265 16.30 -18.73 -3.09
C TYR A 265 16.89 -19.66 -2.01
N ASP A 266 16.25 -20.81 -1.78
CA ASP A 266 16.70 -21.80 -0.79
C ASP A 266 18.11 -22.30 -1.13
N GLN A 267 18.43 -22.48 -2.42
CA GLN A 267 19.77 -22.84 -2.87
C GLN A 267 20.79 -21.72 -2.62
N CYS A 268 20.43 -20.46 -2.86
CA CYS A 268 21.30 -19.31 -2.60
C CYS A 268 21.67 -19.24 -1.11
N LEU A 269 20.71 -19.43 -0.21
CA LEU A 269 20.95 -19.46 1.24
C LEU A 269 21.77 -20.68 1.68
N THR A 270 21.57 -21.82 1.03
CA THR A 270 22.34 -23.04 1.31
C THR A 270 23.80 -22.90 0.91
N VAL A 271 24.06 -22.26 -0.24
CA VAL A 271 25.42 -21.99 -0.71
C VAL A 271 26.09 -20.89 0.12
N GLY A 272 25.35 -19.84 0.49
CA GLY A 272 25.78 -18.78 1.42
C GLY A 272 26.89 -17.86 0.92
N ALA A 273 27.46 -18.11 -0.26
CA ALA A 273 28.50 -17.26 -0.84
C ALA A 273 28.51 -17.30 -2.37
N LEU A 274 28.95 -16.20 -2.96
CA LEU A 274 29.09 -15.96 -4.38
C LEU A 274 30.54 -15.61 -4.70
N ARG A 275 31.09 -16.19 -5.78
CA ARG A 275 32.37 -15.76 -6.35
C ARG A 275 32.15 -15.37 -7.80
N VAL A 276 32.50 -14.13 -8.13
CA VAL A 276 32.42 -13.58 -9.48
C VAL A 276 33.84 -13.24 -9.93
N HIS A 277 34.38 -14.02 -10.87
CA HIS A 277 35.77 -13.86 -11.37
C HIS A 277 36.82 -13.80 -10.25
N ASP A 278 37.82 -12.92 -10.38
CA ASP A 278 38.92 -12.72 -9.42
C ASP A 278 38.51 -11.83 -8.22
N CYS A 279 37.21 -11.61 -8.00
CA CYS A 279 36.74 -10.84 -6.85
C CYS A 279 36.82 -11.69 -5.56
N PRO A 280 37.00 -11.04 -4.40
CA PRO A 280 36.77 -11.67 -3.11
C PRO A 280 35.39 -12.33 -3.04
N ALA A 281 35.28 -13.41 -2.27
CA ALA A 281 33.99 -14.08 -2.06
C ALA A 281 33.01 -13.10 -1.39
N MET A 282 31.83 -12.97 -1.98
CA MET A 282 30.72 -12.19 -1.44
C MET A 282 29.81 -13.15 -0.69
N THR A 283 29.38 -12.81 0.50
CA THR A 283 28.37 -13.57 1.26
C THR A 283 27.00 -13.37 0.64
N ILE A 284 26.17 -14.41 0.64
CA ILE A 284 24.74 -14.35 0.32
C ILE A 284 23.98 -14.64 1.60
N ASP A 285 23.32 -13.63 2.15
CA ASP A 285 22.48 -13.75 3.34
C ASP A 285 21.00 -13.51 2.99
N PRO A 286 20.05 -13.99 3.82
CA PRO A 286 18.67 -13.52 3.70
C PRO A 286 18.65 -11.99 3.86
N PHE A 287 17.91 -11.30 2.99
CA PHE A 287 17.76 -9.86 3.16
C PHE A 287 16.92 -9.59 4.40
N THR A 288 17.50 -8.87 5.34
CA THR A 288 16.83 -8.31 6.50
C THR A 288 16.78 -6.80 6.28
N VAL A 289 15.62 -6.16 6.52
CA VAL A 289 15.52 -4.69 6.40
C VAL A 289 16.31 -4.08 7.54
N ILE A 290 17.61 -3.88 7.31
CA ILE A 290 18.36 -2.88 8.06
C ILE A 290 17.87 -1.56 7.49
N LEU A 291 16.98 -0.90 8.24
CA LEU A 291 16.45 0.42 7.97
C LEU A 291 17.62 1.42 7.83
N ASN A 292 18.16 1.58 6.63
CA ASN A 292 18.93 2.76 6.30
C ASN A 292 17.98 3.96 6.39
N ASP A 293 18.39 5.03 7.08
CA ASP A 293 17.54 6.22 7.29
C ASP A 293 17.06 6.76 5.93
N PRO A 294 15.75 6.66 5.62
CA PRO A 294 15.20 7.09 4.33
C PRO A 294 15.51 8.55 4.01
N LYS A 295 15.80 9.37 5.02
CA LYS A 295 16.20 10.78 4.87
C LYS A 295 17.48 10.99 4.06
N ASN A 296 18.31 9.95 3.91
CA ASN A 296 19.55 10.05 3.14
C ASN A 296 19.43 9.52 1.70
N ILE A 297 18.28 8.97 1.32
CA ILE A 297 18.05 8.32 0.03
C ILE A 297 17.22 9.26 -0.86
N GLU A 298 17.63 9.42 -2.11
CA GLU A 298 16.87 10.16 -3.13
C GLU A 298 15.88 9.26 -3.85
N ILE A 299 14.69 9.79 -4.18
CA ILE A 299 13.71 9.10 -5.03
C ILE A 299 14.32 8.89 -6.41
N ASN A 300 14.35 7.66 -6.93
CA ASN A 300 14.85 7.35 -8.26
C ASN A 300 14.10 6.18 -8.90
N ALA A 301 14.58 5.70 -10.05
CA ALA A 301 13.98 4.56 -10.76
C ALA A 301 13.97 3.29 -9.89
N ASP A 302 15.10 3.02 -9.22
CA ASP A 302 15.38 1.75 -8.55
C ASP A 302 14.72 1.60 -7.17
N ASN A 303 14.27 2.69 -6.56
CA ASN A 303 13.59 2.64 -5.26
C ASN A 303 12.14 3.09 -5.30
N TRP A 304 11.70 3.77 -6.37
CA TRP A 304 10.35 4.32 -6.42
C TRP A 304 9.74 4.22 -7.81
N TYR A 305 10.25 4.97 -8.80
CA TYR A 305 9.52 5.17 -10.06
C TYR A 305 9.28 3.89 -10.87
N GLU A 306 10.23 2.97 -10.87
CA GLU A 306 10.13 1.68 -11.60
C GLU A 306 9.88 0.49 -10.65
N MET A 307 9.68 0.77 -9.36
CA MET A 307 9.47 -0.22 -8.30
C MET A 307 8.16 0.06 -7.56
N GLU A 308 8.22 0.67 -6.37
CA GLU A 308 7.06 0.87 -5.49
C GLU A 308 5.91 1.62 -6.18
N MET A 309 6.22 2.60 -7.03
CA MET A 309 5.23 3.42 -7.71
C MET A 309 4.34 2.60 -8.66
N LEU A 310 4.90 1.59 -9.33
CA LEU A 310 4.15 0.80 -10.33
C LEU A 310 3.20 -0.22 -9.67
N ASP A 311 3.51 -0.65 -8.46
CA ASP A 311 2.67 -1.54 -7.64
C ASP A 311 1.41 -0.83 -7.12
N ILE A 312 1.39 0.50 -7.16
CA ILE A 312 0.22 1.31 -6.81
C ILE A 312 -0.90 1.10 -7.82
N LYS A 313 -1.92 0.33 -7.43
CA LYS A 313 -3.09 0.02 -8.28
C LYS A 313 -3.90 1.25 -8.67
N ARG A 314 -4.00 2.25 -7.79
CA ARG A 314 -4.76 3.49 -8.02
C ARG A 314 -3.93 4.70 -7.59
N PRO A 315 -3.70 5.69 -8.49
CA PRO A 315 -3.02 6.91 -8.12
C PRO A 315 -3.94 7.69 -7.19
N ASP A 316 -3.69 7.61 -5.88
CA ASP A 316 -4.35 8.43 -4.85
C ASP A 316 -3.39 8.60 -3.67
N ILE A 317 -3.15 9.83 -3.23
CA ILE A 317 -2.29 10.09 -2.06
C ILE A 317 -2.86 9.53 -0.75
N LYS A 318 -4.18 9.32 -0.64
CA LYS A 318 -4.84 8.91 0.61
C LYS A 318 -4.27 7.61 1.17
N GLN A 319 -3.84 6.69 0.31
CA GLN A 319 -3.22 5.43 0.73
C GLN A 319 -1.87 5.61 1.45
N PHE A 320 -1.23 6.77 1.30
CA PHE A 320 0.05 7.09 1.93
C PHE A 320 -0.12 8.02 3.12
N VAL A 321 -1.02 9.01 3.04
CA VAL A 321 -1.19 10.00 4.13
C VAL A 321 -1.64 9.34 5.44
N VAL A 322 -2.37 8.22 5.37
CA VAL A 322 -2.72 7.42 6.55
C VAL A 322 -1.49 6.81 7.27
N THR A 323 -0.31 6.85 6.65
CA THR A 323 0.97 6.37 7.18
C THR A 323 2.02 7.48 7.11
N PRO A 324 2.01 8.45 8.05
CA PRO A 324 2.93 9.61 8.04
C PRO A 324 4.42 9.23 8.03
N GLU A 325 4.74 8.03 8.52
CA GLU A 325 6.10 7.51 8.59
C GLU A 325 6.59 6.82 7.30
N HIS A 326 5.73 6.73 6.27
CA HIS A 326 6.05 6.07 4.99
C HIS A 326 7.34 6.66 4.40
N PRO A 327 8.28 5.82 3.91
CA PRO A 327 9.58 6.27 3.38
C PRO A 327 9.47 7.39 2.35
N ILE A 328 8.43 7.38 1.51
CA ILE A 328 8.15 8.44 0.51
C ILE A 328 8.15 9.87 1.06
N PHE A 329 7.72 10.07 2.32
CA PHE A 329 7.70 11.40 2.94
C PHE A 329 9.08 11.84 3.45
N LYS A 330 10.03 10.91 3.52
CA LYS A 330 11.39 11.11 4.02
C LYS A 330 12.42 11.11 2.90
N TYR A 331 12.15 10.46 1.77
CA TYR A 331 13.05 10.47 0.62
C TYR A 331 13.34 11.89 0.13
N LYS A 332 14.59 12.12 -0.26
CA LYS A 332 15.04 13.35 -0.90
C LYS A 332 14.46 13.44 -2.32
N TRP A 333 14.01 14.63 -2.69
CA TRP A 333 13.51 14.89 -4.04
C TRP A 333 14.66 14.84 -5.05
N ASN A 334 14.47 14.09 -6.14
CA ASN A 334 15.39 14.09 -7.29
C ASN A 334 14.62 14.60 -8.52
N ALA A 335 14.74 15.90 -8.79
CA ALA A 335 14.02 16.54 -9.88
C ALA A 335 14.45 15.99 -11.25
N GLN A 336 15.75 15.71 -11.42
CA GLN A 336 16.33 15.23 -12.67
C GLN A 336 15.72 13.88 -13.09
N HIS A 337 15.73 12.89 -12.19
CA HIS A 337 15.13 11.58 -12.47
C HIS A 337 13.62 11.67 -12.67
N TRP A 338 12.94 12.54 -11.91
CA TRP A 338 11.51 12.75 -12.12
C TRP A 338 11.21 13.29 -13.52
N LEU A 339 11.95 14.31 -13.97
CA LEU A 339 11.81 14.90 -15.30
C LEU A 339 12.11 13.88 -16.40
N GLU A 340 13.19 13.11 -16.26
CA GLU A 340 13.53 12.03 -17.19
C GLU A 340 12.41 11.00 -17.33
N GLN A 341 11.76 10.63 -16.22
CA GLN A 341 10.63 9.70 -16.23
C GLN A 341 9.36 10.35 -16.80
N PHE A 342 9.11 11.63 -16.50
CA PHE A 342 7.95 12.35 -16.97
C PHE A 342 7.99 12.61 -18.48
N GLU A 343 9.14 13.00 -19.02
CA GLU A 343 9.33 13.25 -20.46
C GLU A 343 9.08 11.98 -21.30
N ARG A 344 9.40 10.78 -20.79
CA ARG A 344 9.10 9.50 -21.48
C ARG A 344 7.61 9.27 -21.71
N VAL A 345 6.75 9.84 -20.88
CA VAL A 345 5.29 9.65 -20.93
C VAL A 345 4.54 10.93 -21.28
N LYS A 346 5.23 12.06 -21.40
CA LYS A 346 4.65 13.36 -21.74
C LYS A 346 4.18 13.36 -23.19
N GLY A 347 2.97 13.84 -23.43
CA GLY A 347 2.37 13.88 -24.78
C GLY A 347 1.94 12.54 -25.36
N VAL A 348 2.34 11.40 -24.79
CA VAL A 348 1.94 10.06 -25.24
C VAL A 348 0.51 9.77 -24.77
N ARG A 349 -0.41 9.49 -25.71
CA ARG A 349 -1.83 9.27 -25.43
C ARG A 349 -2.16 7.77 -25.43
N ASP A 350 -1.91 7.11 -24.30
CA ASP A 350 -2.29 5.72 -24.06
C ASP A 350 -2.54 5.47 -22.57
N GLN A 351 -3.35 4.46 -22.24
CA GLN A 351 -3.79 4.21 -20.87
C GLN A 351 -2.64 3.96 -19.89
N GLN A 352 -1.53 3.36 -20.34
CA GLN A 352 -0.38 3.05 -19.49
C GLN A 352 0.42 4.32 -19.20
N SER A 353 0.70 5.13 -20.22
CA SER A 353 1.38 6.42 -20.08
C SER A 353 0.56 7.41 -19.26
N ASP A 354 -0.77 7.44 -19.46
CA ASP A 354 -1.70 8.23 -18.65
C ASP A 354 -1.57 7.84 -17.18
N ARG A 355 -1.67 6.54 -16.85
CA ARG A 355 -1.50 6.06 -15.48
C ARG A 355 -0.14 6.45 -14.89
N LYS A 356 0.96 6.32 -15.66
CA LYS A 356 2.30 6.72 -15.22
C LYS A 356 2.39 8.22 -14.92
N ARG A 357 1.83 9.09 -15.76
CA ARG A 357 1.79 10.54 -15.50
C ARG A 357 1.07 10.88 -14.21
N HIS A 358 -0.07 10.22 -13.97
CA HIS A 358 -0.81 10.38 -12.72
C HIS A 358 0.03 9.95 -11.50
N LEU A 359 0.69 8.80 -11.56
CA LEU A 359 1.56 8.30 -10.48
C LEU A 359 2.77 9.21 -10.22
N LEU A 360 3.39 9.76 -11.27
CA LEU A 360 4.49 10.73 -11.14
C LEU A 360 4.03 12.04 -10.46
N ARG A 361 2.83 12.53 -10.78
CA ARG A 361 2.23 13.69 -10.12
C ARG A 361 1.79 13.39 -8.68
N VAL A 362 1.28 12.19 -8.40
CA VAL A 362 1.04 11.70 -7.03
C VAL A 362 2.33 11.73 -6.22
N THR A 363 3.44 11.24 -6.78
CA THR A 363 4.76 11.27 -6.15
C THR A 363 5.19 12.70 -5.80
N THR A 364 4.96 13.64 -6.70
CA THR A 364 5.24 15.07 -6.46
C THR A 364 4.44 15.59 -5.27
N MET A 365 3.14 15.26 -5.19
CA MET A 365 2.29 15.67 -4.08
C MET A 365 2.74 15.04 -2.74
N LEU A 366 3.06 13.74 -2.73
CA LEU A 366 3.57 13.06 -1.53
C LEU A 366 4.86 13.70 -1.02
N ASN A 367 5.77 14.02 -1.92
CA ASN A 367 6.99 14.73 -1.54
C ASN A 367 6.69 16.16 -1.05
N THR A 368 5.73 16.87 -1.64
CA THR A 368 5.24 18.18 -1.16
C THR A 368 4.71 18.12 0.27
N ILE A 369 3.92 17.09 0.60
CA ILE A 369 3.45 16.84 1.97
C ILE A 369 4.64 16.62 2.91
N GLY A 370 5.58 15.76 2.52
CA GLY A 370 6.81 15.50 3.30
C GLY A 370 7.63 16.76 3.55
N VAL A 371 7.81 17.62 2.53
CA VAL A 371 8.51 18.91 2.65
C VAL A 371 7.82 19.85 3.63
N ILE A 372 6.49 19.90 3.62
CA ILE A 372 5.70 20.74 4.53
C ILE A 372 5.79 20.24 5.97
N HIS A 373 5.74 18.92 6.18
CA HIS A 373 5.91 18.31 7.50
C HIS A 373 7.31 18.58 8.06
N ASN A 374 8.34 18.39 7.23
CA ASN A 374 9.74 18.59 7.62
C ASN A 374 10.14 20.07 7.72
N LYS A 375 9.37 20.97 7.10
CA LYS A 375 9.66 22.42 6.98
C LYS A 375 11.01 22.70 6.32
N SER A 376 11.51 21.77 5.53
CA SER A 376 12.71 21.94 4.73
C SER A 376 12.65 21.08 3.48
N TYR A 377 13.44 21.47 2.48
CA TYR A 377 13.69 20.66 1.30
C TYR A 377 15.15 20.81 0.86
N THR A 378 15.70 19.79 0.21
CA THR A 378 17.08 19.83 -0.30
C THR A 378 17.06 20.21 -1.77
N VAL A 379 17.94 21.13 -2.16
CA VAL A 379 18.19 21.50 -3.55
C VAL A 379 19.64 21.16 -3.88
N GLU A 380 19.86 20.58 -5.06
CA GLU A 380 21.19 20.38 -5.61
C GLU A 380 21.46 21.44 -6.69
N THR A 381 22.56 22.18 -6.55
CA THR A 381 22.95 23.20 -7.52
C THR A 381 24.45 23.05 -7.78
N GLY A 382 24.83 22.66 -9.01
CA GLY A 382 26.23 22.49 -9.40
C GLY A 382 26.99 21.44 -8.58
N GLY A 383 26.34 20.34 -8.20
CA GLY A 383 26.93 19.25 -7.38
C GLY A 383 26.99 19.53 -5.87
N ASN A 384 26.55 20.72 -5.43
CA ASN A 384 26.45 21.06 -4.01
C ASN A 384 25.00 20.92 -3.52
N LYS A 385 24.80 20.09 -2.49
CA LYS A 385 23.50 19.91 -1.83
C LYS A 385 23.31 20.97 -0.75
N LYS A 386 22.23 21.73 -0.84
CA LYS A 386 21.85 22.75 0.13
C LYS A 386 20.46 22.45 0.67
N GLU A 387 20.36 22.35 1.99
CA GLU A 387 19.07 22.31 2.66
C GLU A 387 18.50 23.74 2.74
N ILE A 388 17.25 23.88 2.33
CA ILE A 388 16.48 25.12 2.41
C ILE A 388 15.38 24.93 3.45
N LYS A 389 15.46 25.71 4.53
CA LYS A 389 14.39 25.78 5.54
C LYS A 389 13.25 26.66 5.02
N LEU A 390 12.04 26.11 5.04
CA LEU A 390 10.82 26.82 4.65
C LEU A 390 10.24 27.57 5.85
N LYS A 391 9.95 28.85 5.64
CA LYS A 391 9.18 29.68 6.58
C LYS A 391 7.79 29.87 6.00
N PHE A 392 6.81 29.17 6.57
CA PHE A 392 5.42 29.33 6.16
C PHE A 392 4.81 30.55 6.86
N GLU A 393 4.18 31.42 6.09
CA GLU A 393 3.32 32.47 6.63
C GLU A 393 2.01 31.86 7.16
N GLN A 394 1.33 32.60 8.04
CA GLN A 394 0.01 32.18 8.52
C GLN A 394 -0.97 32.25 7.35
N LEU A 395 -1.53 31.09 6.97
CA LEU A 395 -2.55 31.02 5.94
C LEU A 395 -3.85 31.63 6.47
N LYS A 396 -4.38 32.60 5.71
CA LYS A 396 -5.72 33.16 5.91
C LYS A 396 -6.57 32.93 4.67
N THR A 397 -7.71 32.27 4.87
CA THR A 397 -8.63 31.82 3.83
C THR A 397 -10.02 32.37 4.09
N ILE A 398 -10.61 33.06 3.12
CA ILE A 398 -11.93 33.68 3.25
C ILE A 398 -12.82 33.21 2.10
N ALA A 399 -13.95 32.61 2.43
CA ALA A 399 -14.97 32.21 1.48
C ALA A 399 -16.09 33.24 1.39
N TYR A 400 -16.57 33.47 0.17
CA TYR A 400 -17.63 34.41 -0.21
C TYR A 400 -18.72 33.65 -0.97
N ASN A 401 -19.99 34.03 -0.79
CA ASN A 401 -21.15 33.53 -1.55
C ASN A 401 -21.95 34.71 -2.10
N HIS A 402 -23.04 34.41 -2.81
CA HIS A 402 -23.99 35.39 -3.32
C HIS A 402 -24.56 36.38 -2.28
N ARG A 403 -24.48 36.09 -0.97
CA ARG A 403 -24.93 37.01 0.10
C ARG A 403 -23.81 37.86 0.67
N SER A 404 -22.55 37.45 0.51
CA SER A 404 -21.40 38.17 1.03
C SER A 404 -21.36 39.58 0.44
N LYS A 405 -21.15 40.59 1.29
CA LYS A 405 -20.92 41.96 0.84
C LYS A 405 -19.47 42.30 1.07
N LEU A 406 -18.77 42.75 0.03
CA LEU A 406 -17.44 43.30 0.22
C LEU A 406 -17.56 44.57 1.08
N PRO A 407 -16.88 44.65 2.23
CA PRO A 407 -16.92 45.86 3.04
C PRO A 407 -16.37 47.00 2.20
N LEU A 408 -17.22 47.97 1.86
CA LEU A 408 -16.75 49.24 1.32
C LEU A 408 -15.86 49.84 2.41
N SER A 409 -14.56 49.94 2.14
CA SER A 409 -13.64 50.61 3.07
C SER A 409 -14.24 51.97 3.45
N LYS A 410 -14.16 52.35 4.74
CA LYS A 410 -14.63 53.67 5.21
C LYS A 410 -13.89 54.76 4.43
N GLY A 411 -14.48 55.25 3.34
CA GLY A 411 -13.86 56.15 2.38
C GLY A 411 -14.17 55.88 0.90
N MET A 412 -14.57 54.65 0.53
CA MET A 412 -15.00 54.32 -0.83
C MET A 412 -16.45 54.80 -1.09
N LYS A 413 -16.62 56.11 -1.30
CA LYS A 413 -17.87 56.66 -1.86
C LYS A 413 -18.01 56.21 -3.32
N SER A 414 -18.87 55.20 -3.54
CA SER A 414 -19.80 54.95 -4.66
C SER A 414 -19.49 55.32 -6.12
N VAL A 415 -18.24 55.57 -6.51
CA VAL A 415 -17.79 55.51 -7.92
C VAL A 415 -16.34 55.08 -7.89
N LEU A 416 -16.03 53.92 -8.47
CA LEU A 416 -14.66 53.50 -8.77
C LEU A 416 -14.05 54.54 -9.71
N LYS A 417 -13.47 55.64 -9.18
CA LYS A 417 -12.48 56.39 -9.95
C LYS A 417 -11.37 55.41 -10.21
N SER A 418 -11.21 55.01 -11.48
CA SER A 418 -10.11 54.13 -11.87
C SER A 418 -8.82 54.76 -11.34
N PRO A 419 -8.07 54.09 -10.44
CA PRO A 419 -6.84 54.64 -9.89
C PRO A 419 -5.77 54.85 -10.99
N TYR A 420 -5.97 54.24 -12.16
CA TYR A 420 -5.10 54.33 -13.32
C TYR A 420 -5.86 54.84 -14.55
N GLN A 421 -5.16 55.57 -15.42
CA GLN A 421 -5.74 56.11 -16.66
C GLN A 421 -5.98 55.03 -17.73
N PHE A 422 -5.21 53.94 -17.68
CA PHE A 422 -5.30 52.82 -18.62
C PHE A 422 -4.94 51.51 -17.91
N THR A 423 -5.43 50.40 -18.45
CA THR A 423 -5.09 49.03 -18.03
C THR A 423 -4.29 48.36 -19.14
N THR A 424 -3.09 47.90 -18.84
CA THR A 424 -2.29 47.09 -19.76
C THR A 424 -2.77 45.64 -19.71
N VAL A 425 -3.04 45.04 -20.87
CA VAL A 425 -3.45 43.64 -20.99
C VAL A 425 -2.45 42.91 -21.88
N GLU A 426 -1.87 41.83 -21.37
CA GLU A 426 -0.92 40.98 -22.10
C GLU A 426 -1.43 39.53 -22.09
N VAL A 427 -1.26 38.83 -23.21
CA VAL A 427 -1.58 37.41 -23.34
C VAL A 427 -0.26 36.66 -23.50
N VAL A 428 0.06 35.80 -22.54
CA VAL A 428 1.33 35.08 -22.46
C VAL A 428 1.06 33.58 -22.43
N ASN A 429 1.75 32.83 -23.29
CA ASN A 429 1.76 31.36 -23.22
C ASN A 429 2.82 30.89 -22.22
N ASN A 430 2.51 30.99 -20.92
CA ASN A 430 3.42 30.61 -19.85
C ASN A 430 2.66 30.14 -18.60
N ASP A 431 3.35 29.43 -17.72
CA ASP A 431 2.79 28.97 -16.45
C ASP A 431 2.43 30.14 -15.52
N CYS A 432 1.27 30.04 -14.87
CA CYS A 432 0.73 31.13 -14.06
C CYS A 432 1.62 31.49 -12.86
N LEU A 433 2.33 30.52 -12.26
CA LEU A 433 3.25 30.79 -11.15
C LEU A 433 4.57 31.41 -11.63
N LEU A 434 5.04 31.06 -12.84
CA LEU A 434 6.20 31.73 -13.44
C LEU A 434 5.91 33.19 -13.78
N VAL A 435 4.71 33.47 -14.32
CA VAL A 435 4.27 34.86 -14.55
C VAL A 435 4.10 35.61 -13.22
N TYR A 436 3.52 34.95 -12.20
CA TYR A 436 3.39 35.52 -10.85
C TYR A 436 4.75 35.89 -10.26
N GLU A 437 5.72 34.97 -10.34
CA GLU A 437 7.09 35.18 -9.85
C GLU A 437 7.75 36.38 -10.53
N LYS A 438 7.65 36.48 -11.86
CA LYS A 438 8.17 37.62 -12.63
C LYS A 438 7.55 38.95 -12.15
N LEU A 439 6.23 39.01 -12.02
CA LEU A 439 5.53 40.22 -11.57
C LEU A 439 5.88 40.58 -10.12
N ALA A 440 6.01 39.58 -9.24
CA ALA A 440 6.41 39.78 -7.85
C ALA A 440 7.86 40.29 -7.73
N ALA A 441 8.77 39.79 -8.57
CA ALA A 441 10.15 40.27 -8.65
C ALA A 441 10.22 41.76 -9.07
N ASP A 442 9.29 42.20 -9.91
CA ASP A 442 9.10 43.61 -10.29
C ASP A 442 8.38 44.45 -9.21
N LYS A 443 8.30 43.94 -7.97
CA LYS A 443 7.66 44.56 -6.79
C LYS A 443 6.16 44.82 -6.96
N SER A 444 5.50 44.15 -7.92
CA SER A 444 4.04 44.15 -7.99
C SER A 444 3.44 43.28 -6.88
N ARG A 445 2.15 43.45 -6.61
CA ARG A 445 1.38 42.60 -5.69
C ARG A 445 0.33 41.81 -6.48
N PRO A 446 0.74 40.83 -7.31
CA PRO A 446 -0.18 40.11 -8.18
C PRO A 446 -1.17 39.27 -7.36
N VAL A 447 -2.36 39.09 -7.94
CA VAL A 447 -3.36 38.12 -7.50
C VAL A 447 -3.49 37.07 -8.60
N LEU A 448 -3.46 35.79 -8.23
CA LEU A 448 -3.56 34.68 -9.16
C LEU A 448 -4.98 34.07 -9.08
N LEU A 449 -5.61 33.89 -10.23
CA LEU A 449 -6.87 33.17 -10.34
C LEU A 449 -6.60 31.67 -10.37
N ASN A 450 -7.09 30.94 -9.37
CA ASN A 450 -7.18 29.49 -9.41
C ASN A 450 -8.40 29.08 -10.25
N MET A 451 -8.21 28.25 -11.26
CA MET A 451 -9.29 27.68 -12.08
C MET A 451 -9.93 26.49 -11.33
N ALA A 452 -10.55 26.82 -10.20
CA ALA A 452 -10.93 25.87 -9.18
C ALA A 452 -12.09 24.94 -9.59
N ASN A 453 -12.02 23.69 -9.14
CA ASN A 453 -13.13 22.75 -9.18
C ASN A 453 -14.23 23.18 -8.21
N ALA A 454 -15.48 23.32 -8.67
CA ALA A 454 -16.58 23.81 -7.84
C ALA A 454 -16.95 22.90 -6.65
N THR A 455 -16.59 21.62 -6.69
CA THR A 455 -17.07 20.61 -5.73
C THR A 455 -15.98 20.05 -4.81
N THR A 456 -14.72 20.06 -5.24
CA THR A 456 -13.64 19.37 -4.55
C THR A 456 -12.40 20.27 -4.50
N PRO A 457 -11.86 20.58 -3.31
CA PRO A 457 -10.67 21.43 -3.19
C PRO A 457 -9.50 20.82 -3.94
N GLY A 458 -8.89 21.59 -4.85
CA GLY A 458 -7.73 21.13 -5.58
C GLY A 458 -8.04 20.15 -6.72
N GLY A 459 -9.32 19.93 -7.06
CA GLY A 459 -9.72 19.02 -8.13
C GLY A 459 -9.19 17.60 -7.95
N GLY A 460 -8.49 17.07 -8.97
CA GLY A 460 -7.93 15.72 -8.98
C GLY A 460 -6.48 15.62 -8.50
N TYR A 461 -5.99 16.57 -7.69
CA TYR A 461 -4.56 16.64 -7.35
C TYR A 461 -4.09 15.39 -6.60
N ARG A 462 -4.98 14.82 -5.78
CA ARG A 462 -4.77 13.57 -5.04
C ARG A 462 -4.52 12.39 -5.97
N GLN A 463 -5.16 12.40 -7.14
CA GLN A 463 -5.03 11.33 -8.14
C GLN A 463 -4.07 11.67 -9.28
N GLY A 464 -3.30 12.76 -9.16
CA GLY A 464 -2.31 13.14 -10.16
C GLY A 464 -2.89 13.75 -11.44
N ALA A 465 -4.08 14.34 -11.39
CA ALA A 465 -4.60 15.13 -12.51
C ALA A 465 -3.71 16.34 -12.80
N GLY A 466 -3.75 16.82 -14.04
CA GLY A 466 -2.76 17.73 -14.61
C GLY A 466 -3.24 19.14 -14.92
N ALA A 467 -4.39 19.58 -14.39
CA ALA A 467 -4.86 20.93 -14.66
C ALA A 467 -4.13 21.96 -13.79
N GLN A 468 -4.45 23.24 -14.02
CA GLN A 468 -3.79 24.37 -13.37
C GLN A 468 -3.95 24.31 -11.84
N GLU A 469 -5.17 24.06 -11.36
CA GLU A 469 -5.45 23.95 -9.93
C GLU A 469 -4.59 22.87 -9.27
N GLU A 470 -4.54 21.67 -9.85
CA GLU A 470 -3.78 20.57 -9.27
C GLU A 470 -2.28 20.86 -9.23
N ASN A 471 -1.77 21.58 -10.25
CA ASN A 471 -0.37 22.01 -10.29
C ASN A 471 -0.05 23.03 -9.18
N LEU A 472 -0.96 23.98 -8.90
CA LEU A 472 -0.82 24.91 -7.78
C LEU A 472 -0.71 24.16 -6.44
N PHE A 473 -1.56 23.15 -6.22
CA PHE A 473 -1.55 22.34 -5.01
C PHE A 473 -0.24 21.56 -4.84
N ARG A 474 0.29 20.98 -5.93
CA ARG A 474 1.55 20.22 -5.88
C ARG A 474 2.79 21.08 -5.62
N ARG A 475 2.77 22.36 -5.99
CA ARG A 475 3.95 23.25 -5.93
C ARG A 475 4.00 24.16 -4.69
N SER A 476 2.99 24.06 -3.83
CA SER A 476 2.82 24.99 -2.71
C SER A 476 2.24 24.29 -1.47
N ASN A 477 2.06 25.07 -0.40
CA ASN A 477 1.31 24.66 0.79
C ASN A 477 -0.20 24.92 0.67
N TYR A 478 -0.72 25.21 -0.54
CA TYR A 478 -2.09 25.65 -0.74
C TYR A 478 -3.14 24.64 -0.26
N TYR A 479 -2.86 23.33 -0.32
CA TYR A 479 -3.80 22.33 0.18
C TYR A 479 -4.15 22.51 1.66
N LEU A 480 -3.21 23.02 2.50
CA LEU A 480 -3.48 23.28 3.91
C LEU A 480 -4.63 24.27 4.08
N SER A 481 -4.80 25.23 3.16
CA SER A 481 -5.85 26.24 3.23
C SER A 481 -7.25 25.67 2.98
N LEU A 482 -7.38 24.67 2.10
CA LEU A 482 -8.68 24.27 1.52
C LEU A 482 -9.07 22.82 1.81
N ASP A 483 -8.11 21.92 2.05
CA ASP A 483 -8.36 20.50 2.17
C ASP A 483 -8.36 20.04 3.64
N ALA A 484 -9.54 20.13 4.25
CA ALA A 484 -9.74 19.80 5.66
C ALA A 484 -9.42 18.33 6.00
N GLU A 485 -9.46 17.41 5.04
CA GLU A 485 -9.13 16.00 5.29
C GLU A 485 -7.64 15.76 5.51
N LEU A 486 -6.77 16.71 5.13
CA LEU A 486 -5.32 16.64 5.31
C LEU A 486 -4.80 17.57 6.41
N ASP A 487 -5.69 18.20 7.18
CA ASP A 487 -5.29 19.13 8.24
C ASP A 487 -4.62 18.40 9.41
N ASP A 488 -3.29 18.55 9.52
CA ASP A 488 -2.55 18.08 10.70
C ASP A 488 -2.44 19.21 11.74
N THR A 489 -3.43 19.24 12.65
CA THR A 489 -3.49 19.91 13.98
C THR A 489 -3.15 21.41 14.14
N LYS A 490 -2.55 22.09 13.16
CA LYS A 490 -2.35 23.56 13.13
C LYS A 490 -3.23 24.16 12.04
N GLN A 491 -4.46 24.50 12.42
CA GLN A 491 -5.46 24.91 11.45
C GLN A 491 -5.10 26.26 10.79
N PRO A 492 -5.19 26.38 9.46
CA PRO A 492 -5.23 27.69 8.82
C PRO A 492 -6.43 28.49 9.34
N GLU A 493 -6.33 29.82 9.31
CA GLU A 493 -7.48 30.64 9.70
C GLU A 493 -8.47 30.68 8.54
N ARG A 494 -9.58 29.96 8.70
CA ARG A 494 -10.66 29.84 7.72
C ARG A 494 -11.83 30.73 8.13
N TYR A 495 -12.33 31.56 7.23
CA TYR A 495 -13.40 32.52 7.47
C TYR A 495 -14.47 32.48 6.40
N TRP A 496 -15.70 32.83 6.80
CA TRP A 496 -16.84 33.10 5.93
C TRP A 496 -17.11 34.60 5.96
N CYS A 497 -17.26 35.23 4.79
CA CYS A 497 -17.67 36.63 4.71
C CYS A 497 -19.20 36.74 4.82
N THR A 498 -19.69 37.36 5.89
CA THR A 498 -21.13 37.50 6.14
C THR A 498 -21.79 38.51 5.19
N ALA A 499 -23.12 38.54 5.20
CA ALA A 499 -23.90 39.53 4.45
C ALA A 499 -23.68 40.99 4.89
N LYS A 500 -22.99 41.20 6.03
CA LYS A 500 -22.58 42.52 6.53
C LYS A 500 -21.13 42.87 6.16
N GLY A 501 -20.41 41.97 5.49
CA GLY A 501 -18.99 42.13 5.17
C GLY A 501 -18.04 41.87 6.33
N GLU A 502 -18.52 41.16 7.35
CA GLU A 502 -17.72 40.75 8.51
C GLU A 502 -17.11 39.36 8.25
N GLU A 503 -15.90 39.11 8.74
CA GLU A 503 -15.25 37.80 8.67
C GLU A 503 -15.65 36.98 9.90
N GLN A 504 -16.31 35.84 9.68
CA GLN A 504 -16.68 34.90 10.73
C GLN A 504 -15.84 33.64 10.60
N MET A 505 -15.14 33.22 11.65
CA MET A 505 -14.31 32.02 11.62
C MET A 505 -15.18 30.76 11.37
N LEU A 506 -14.75 29.92 10.43
CA LEU A 506 -15.37 28.61 10.18
C LEU A 506 -15.03 27.66 11.33
N ARG A 507 -16.00 26.82 11.67
CA ARG A 507 -15.78 25.71 12.60
C ARG A 507 -14.98 24.60 11.92
N ALA A 508 -14.26 23.80 12.69
CA ALA A 508 -13.42 22.71 12.17
C ALA A 508 -14.15 21.69 11.27
N ASN A 509 -15.46 21.54 11.43
CA ASN A 509 -16.28 20.59 10.66
C ASN A 509 -16.99 21.24 9.46
N GLU A 510 -16.81 22.54 9.24
CA GLU A 510 -17.43 23.29 8.14
C GLU A 510 -16.49 23.30 6.92
N SER A 511 -17.03 22.93 5.76
CA SER A 511 -16.32 22.92 4.49
C SER A 511 -16.61 24.19 3.70
N MET A 512 -15.61 24.73 3.00
CA MET A 512 -15.78 25.79 2.01
C MET A 512 -16.28 25.25 0.65
N TYR A 513 -16.33 23.93 0.52
CA TYR A 513 -16.83 23.21 -0.65
C TYR A 513 -18.11 22.42 -0.33
N PRO A 514 -19.04 22.26 -1.28
CA PRO A 514 -18.99 22.82 -2.64
C PRO A 514 -19.10 24.36 -2.63
N MET A 515 -18.46 24.99 -3.60
CA MET A 515 -18.51 26.44 -3.78
C MET A 515 -19.93 26.86 -4.18
N ASP A 516 -20.37 28.02 -3.69
CA ASP A 516 -21.57 28.68 -4.18
C ASP A 516 -21.36 29.10 -5.65
N GLU A 517 -22.41 29.08 -6.47
CA GLU A 517 -22.34 29.34 -7.93
C GLU A 517 -21.71 30.70 -8.27
N PHE A 518 -21.94 31.71 -7.42
CA PHE A 518 -21.31 33.04 -7.52
C PHE A 518 -20.35 33.31 -6.36
N GLY A 519 -19.89 32.23 -5.72
CA GLY A 519 -18.94 32.28 -4.63
C GLY A 519 -17.51 32.43 -5.11
N ALA A 520 -16.65 32.84 -4.19
CA ALA A 520 -15.22 32.94 -4.41
C ALA A 520 -14.49 32.58 -3.12
N ILE A 521 -13.26 32.09 -3.24
CA ILE A 521 -12.39 31.84 -2.08
C ILE A 521 -11.10 32.64 -2.30
N TYR A 522 -10.76 33.47 -1.33
CA TYR A 522 -9.51 34.20 -1.29
C TYR A 522 -8.57 33.55 -0.27
N THR A 523 -7.36 33.23 -0.68
CA THR A 523 -6.32 32.70 0.21
C THR A 523 -5.07 33.57 0.12
N SER A 524 -4.50 33.91 1.29
CA SER A 524 -3.23 34.64 1.41
C SER A 524 -2.25 33.86 2.29
N GLY A 525 -0.96 34.15 2.15
CA GLY A 525 0.14 33.45 2.85
C GLY A 525 0.58 32.14 2.19
N ILE A 526 0.15 31.86 0.96
CA ILE A 526 0.56 30.67 0.21
C ILE A 526 2.06 30.76 -0.07
N THR A 527 2.79 29.72 0.30
CA THR A 527 4.21 29.56 -0.01
C THR A 527 4.36 28.58 -1.17
N VAL A 528 4.89 29.07 -2.29
CA VAL A 528 5.26 28.27 -3.47
C VAL A 528 6.74 27.93 -3.38
N PHE A 529 7.10 26.66 -3.56
CA PHE A 529 8.48 26.19 -3.36
C PHE A 529 8.95 25.16 -4.40
N ARG A 530 8.21 24.99 -5.50
CA ARG A 530 8.61 24.15 -6.63
C ARG A 530 8.47 24.86 -7.96
N ASN A 531 9.36 24.53 -8.88
CA ASN A 531 9.26 24.95 -10.27
C ASN A 531 8.16 24.17 -11.03
N THR A 532 7.92 24.55 -12.28
CA THR A 532 6.99 23.85 -13.18
C THR A 532 7.39 22.40 -13.42
N GLU A 533 6.44 21.56 -13.83
CA GLU A 533 6.68 20.19 -14.27
C GLU A 533 7.29 20.10 -15.69
N ASP A 534 7.49 21.25 -16.35
CA ASP A 534 8.03 21.34 -17.71
C ASP A 534 9.53 21.63 -17.80
N THR A 535 10.22 21.98 -16.69
CA THR A 535 11.63 22.42 -16.70
C THR A 535 12.40 22.06 -15.45
#